data_AF-A0A7C2UWH3-F1
#
_entry.id   AF-A0A7C2UWH3-F1
#
_cell.length_a   1.000
_cell.length_b   1.000
_cell.length_c   1.000
_cell.angle_alpha   90.00
_cell.angle_beta   90.00
_cell.angle_gamma   90.00
#
_symmetry.space_group_name_H-M   'P 1'
#
loop_
_entity.id
_entity.type
_entity.pdbx_description
1 polymer ?
#
loop_
_entity_poly.entity_id
_entity_poly.type
_entity_poly.pdbx_seq_one_letter_code
_entity_poly.pdbx_strand_id
1 'polypeptide(L)'
;MIPMGYGEHLKSARYYLEEARKLLERGDPYDAAEEAWAAVKHATIALTMAFLSEATPPKGVSWRVFVKEALVKAGLSEDEASRWASYYIDVRDRLHGGCFYGLTYEEVEHRPLMDKAREYVDLIEKLLKQHQGE
;
A
#
# COMPACT_ATOMS: atom_id res chain seq x y z
N MET A 1 5.90 0.77 -24.19
CA MET A 1 4.92 0.72 -23.09
C MET A 1 5.14 2.00 -22.29
N ILE A 2 4.17 2.91 -22.25
CA ILE A 2 4.29 4.14 -21.46
C ILE A 2 4.15 3.72 -19.99
N PRO A 3 5.09 4.06 -19.09
CA PRO A 3 4.94 3.76 -17.67
C PRO A 3 3.66 4.40 -17.14
N MET A 4 2.89 3.66 -16.34
CA MET A 4 1.67 4.20 -15.73
C MET A 4 2.02 5.43 -14.89
N GLY A 5 1.19 6.47 -14.96
CA GLY A 5 1.32 7.66 -14.12
C GLY A 5 0.86 7.39 -12.67
N TYR A 6 1.29 8.22 -11.71
CA TYR A 6 0.88 8.05 -10.31
C TYR A 6 -0.66 8.10 -10.12
N GLY A 7 -1.37 8.87 -10.95
CA GLY A 7 -2.83 8.92 -10.95
C GLY A 7 -3.50 7.62 -11.42
N GLU A 8 -2.86 6.86 -12.32
CA GLU A 8 -3.33 5.54 -12.73
C GLU A 8 -3.10 4.51 -11.63
N HIS A 9 -1.94 4.57 -10.97
CA HIS A 9 -1.66 3.76 -9.79
C HIS A 9 -2.68 3.99 -8.68
N LEU A 10 -3.08 5.24 -8.41
CA LEU A 10 -4.10 5.52 -7.40
C LEU A 10 -5.49 4.95 -7.78
N LYS A 11 -5.87 5.00 -9.07
CA LYS A 11 -7.09 4.36 -9.56
C LYS A 11 -7.05 2.85 -9.38
N SER A 12 -5.92 2.21 -9.71
CA SER A 12 -5.72 0.77 -9.45
C SER A 12 -5.82 0.45 -7.96
N ALA A 13 -5.21 1.26 -7.10
CA ALA A 13 -5.29 1.05 -5.65
C ALA A 13 -6.75 1.04 -5.14
N ARG A 14 -7.58 1.96 -5.64
CA ARG A 14 -9.00 2.03 -5.31
C ARG A 14 -9.79 0.84 -5.83
N TYR A 15 -9.50 0.39 -7.05
CA TYR A 15 -10.12 -0.80 -7.62
C TYR A 15 -9.82 -2.04 -6.76
N TYR A 16 -8.56 -2.26 -6.41
CA TYR A 16 -8.15 -3.42 -5.63
C TYR A 16 -8.70 -3.42 -4.20
N LEU A 17 -8.83 -2.25 -3.54
CA LEU A 17 -9.52 -2.17 -2.24
C LEU A 17 -10.97 -2.64 -2.32
N GLU A 18 -11.65 -2.33 -3.41
CA GLU A 18 -13.05 -2.70 -3.60
C GLU A 18 -13.19 -4.19 -3.94
N GLU A 19 -12.27 -4.76 -4.72
CA GLU A 19 -12.24 -6.21 -4.96
C GLU A 19 -11.90 -7.00 -3.68
N ALA A 20 -10.91 -6.55 -2.90
CA ALA A 20 -10.59 -7.14 -1.60
C ALA A 20 -11.82 -7.20 -0.67
N ARG A 21 -12.61 -6.12 -0.63
CA ARG A 21 -13.86 -6.06 0.16
C ARG A 21 -14.88 -7.11 -0.32
N LYS A 22 -15.11 -7.21 -1.62
CA LYS A 22 -16.05 -8.18 -2.21
C LYS A 22 -15.64 -9.62 -1.94
N LEU A 23 -14.34 -9.91 -1.97
CA LEU A 23 -13.79 -11.24 -1.70
C LEU A 23 -13.98 -11.62 -0.23
N LEU A 24 -13.72 -10.70 0.70
CA LEU A 24 -13.99 -10.90 2.13
C LEU A 24 -15.48 -11.19 2.40
N GLU A 25 -16.39 -10.48 1.73
CA GLU A 25 -17.84 -10.71 1.86
C GLU A 25 -18.28 -12.09 1.36
N ARG A 26 -17.51 -12.68 0.44
CA ARG A 26 -17.75 -14.02 -0.12
C ARG A 26 -17.02 -15.13 0.65
N GLY A 27 -16.27 -14.78 1.69
CA GLY A 27 -15.48 -15.74 2.46
C GLY A 27 -14.22 -16.23 1.75
N ASP A 28 -13.63 -15.40 0.89
CA ASP A 28 -12.38 -15.70 0.18
C ASP A 28 -11.22 -14.83 0.69
N PRO A 29 -10.59 -15.21 1.82
CA PRO A 29 -9.58 -14.39 2.47
C PRO A 29 -8.23 -14.39 1.74
N TYR A 30 -7.93 -15.44 0.95
CA TYR A 30 -6.64 -15.58 0.27
C TYR A 30 -6.52 -14.60 -0.89
N ASP A 31 -7.53 -14.59 -1.78
CA ASP A 31 -7.56 -13.63 -2.88
C ASP A 31 -7.78 -12.21 -2.33
N ALA A 32 -8.56 -12.06 -1.25
CA ALA A 32 -8.70 -10.75 -0.60
C ALA A 32 -7.36 -10.20 -0.06
N ALA A 33 -6.49 -11.07 0.47
CA ALA A 33 -5.18 -10.69 0.95
C ALA A 33 -4.30 -10.17 -0.20
N GLU A 34 -4.34 -10.82 -1.36
CA GLU A 34 -3.61 -10.38 -2.54
C GLU A 34 -4.13 -9.04 -3.06
N GLU A 35 -5.45 -8.85 -3.12
CA GLU A 35 -6.05 -7.59 -3.56
C GLU A 35 -5.77 -6.44 -2.57
N ALA A 36 -5.80 -6.71 -1.27
CA ALA A 36 -5.40 -5.73 -0.26
C ALA A 36 -3.92 -5.33 -0.39
N TRP A 37 -3.04 -6.30 -0.66
CA TRP A 37 -1.63 -6.01 -0.97
C TRP A 37 -1.48 -5.20 -2.25
N ALA A 38 -2.15 -5.59 -3.34
CA ALA A 38 -2.11 -4.87 -4.61
C ALA A 38 -2.55 -3.41 -4.43
N ALA A 39 -3.60 -3.17 -3.64
CA ALA A 39 -4.03 -1.83 -3.28
C ALA A 39 -2.92 -1.01 -2.59
N VAL A 40 -2.34 -1.55 -1.51
CA VAL A 40 -1.27 -0.90 -0.74
C VAL A 40 -0.03 -0.66 -1.61
N LYS A 41 0.35 -1.62 -2.44
CA LYS A 41 1.48 -1.53 -3.37
C LYS A 41 1.28 -0.43 -4.40
N HIS A 42 0.13 -0.38 -5.06
CA HIS A 42 -0.16 0.64 -6.07
C HIS A 42 -0.22 2.05 -5.45
N ALA A 43 -0.85 2.21 -4.29
CA ALA A 43 -0.83 3.50 -3.60
C ALA A 43 0.61 3.92 -3.22
N THR A 44 1.42 2.99 -2.74
CA THR A 44 2.83 3.26 -2.41
C THR A 44 3.64 3.68 -3.62
N ILE A 45 3.46 3.02 -4.77
CA ILE A 45 4.12 3.42 -6.02
C ILE A 45 3.69 4.84 -6.42
N ALA A 46 2.40 5.18 -6.32
CA ALA A 46 1.92 6.52 -6.61
C ALA A 46 2.60 7.57 -5.71
N LEU A 47 2.72 7.28 -4.41
CA LEU A 47 3.42 8.13 -3.44
C LEU A 47 4.89 8.33 -3.81
N THR A 48 5.63 7.24 -4.03
CA THR A 48 7.08 7.33 -4.27
C THR A 48 7.38 7.97 -5.63
N MET A 49 6.55 7.73 -6.65
CA MET A 49 6.66 8.43 -7.93
C MET A 49 6.47 9.94 -7.76
N ALA A 50 5.48 10.37 -6.97
CA ALA A 50 5.20 11.78 -6.76
C ALA A 50 6.32 12.49 -5.96
N PHE A 51 6.77 11.90 -4.86
CA PHE A 51 7.67 12.59 -3.91
C PHE A 51 9.15 12.21 -4.02
N LEU A 52 9.47 11.09 -4.68
CA LEU A 52 10.84 10.61 -4.88
C LEU A 52 11.22 10.46 -6.36
N SER A 53 10.28 10.66 -7.29
CA SER A 53 10.50 10.43 -8.73
C SER A 53 10.93 9.00 -9.09
N GLU A 54 10.68 8.04 -8.19
CA GLU A 54 11.02 6.62 -8.39
C GLU A 54 9.87 5.73 -7.92
N ALA A 55 9.58 4.66 -8.67
CA ALA A 55 8.52 3.71 -8.34
C ALA A 55 8.96 2.63 -7.33
N THR A 56 10.26 2.42 -7.19
CA THR A 56 10.86 1.34 -6.41
C THR A 56 12.14 1.82 -5.74
N PRO A 57 12.55 1.24 -4.60
CA PRO A 57 13.78 1.65 -3.94
C PRO A 57 15.02 1.43 -4.81
N PRO A 58 15.99 2.36 -4.78
CA PRO A 58 17.31 2.15 -5.38
C PRO A 58 18.05 0.96 -4.76
N LYS A 59 19.05 0.44 -5.47
CA LYS A 59 19.88 -0.68 -5.00
C LYS A 59 20.50 -0.38 -3.64
N GLY A 60 20.30 -1.28 -2.68
CA GLY A 60 20.82 -1.17 -1.31
C GLY A 60 19.90 -0.42 -0.34
N VAL A 61 18.81 0.18 -0.82
CA VAL A 61 17.79 0.81 0.03
C VAL A 61 16.68 -0.19 0.29
N SER A 62 16.29 -0.36 1.56
CA SER A 62 15.14 -1.19 1.90
C SER A 62 13.82 -0.49 1.57
N TRP A 63 12.79 -1.27 1.23
CA TRP A 63 11.43 -0.75 1.06
C TRP A 63 10.95 0.06 2.27
N ARG A 64 11.26 -0.36 3.50
CA ARG A 64 10.85 0.36 4.72
C ARG A 64 11.43 1.76 4.76
N VAL A 65 12.73 1.91 4.46
CA VAL A 65 13.41 3.21 4.44
C VAL A 65 12.85 4.08 3.32
N PHE A 66 12.69 3.52 2.13
CA PHE A 66 12.20 4.25 0.96
C PHE A 66 10.77 4.76 1.14
N VAL A 67 9.87 3.93 1.64
CA VAL A 67 8.47 4.33 1.92
C VAL A 67 8.42 5.37 3.04
N LYS A 68 9.21 5.20 4.11
CA LYS A 68 9.30 6.22 5.18
C LYS A 68 9.74 7.56 4.60
N GLU A 69 10.78 7.59 3.77
CA GLU A 69 11.29 8.83 3.16
C GLU A 69 10.22 9.52 2.31
N ALA A 70 9.47 8.75 1.50
CA ALA A 70 8.39 9.30 0.68
C ALA A 70 7.29 9.94 1.54
N LEU A 71 6.90 9.28 2.63
CA LEU A 71 5.89 9.76 3.56
C LEU A 71 6.34 11.03 4.30
N VAL A 72 7.61 11.11 4.71
CA VAL A 72 8.19 12.32 5.34
C VAL A 72 8.22 13.47 4.34
N LYS A 73 8.65 13.24 3.09
CA LYS A 73 8.61 14.28 2.05
C LYS A 73 7.20 14.72 1.69
N ALA A 74 6.21 13.86 1.89
CA ALA A 74 4.80 14.20 1.78
C ALA A 74 4.24 14.99 2.97
N GLY A 75 5.06 15.28 3.99
CA GLY A 75 4.69 16.16 5.12
C GLY A 75 4.24 15.43 6.38
N LEU A 76 4.37 14.11 6.45
CA LEU A 76 4.14 13.36 7.71
C LEU A 76 5.30 13.54 8.69
N SER A 77 5.00 13.44 9.98
CA SER A 77 6.04 13.34 11.01
C SER A 77 6.84 12.04 10.86
N GLU A 78 8.08 12.03 11.37
CA GLU A 78 8.93 10.83 11.33
C GLU A 78 8.28 9.60 11.98
N ASP A 79 7.57 9.80 13.10
CA ASP A 79 6.91 8.73 13.83
C ASP A 79 5.72 8.15 13.05
N GLU A 80 4.88 9.00 12.46
CA GLU A 80 3.78 8.57 11.62
C GLU A 80 4.27 7.85 10.36
N ALA A 81 5.27 8.42 9.69
CA ALA A 81 5.89 7.83 8.52
C ALA A 81 6.51 6.45 8.84
N SER A 82 7.17 6.31 9.99
CA SER A 82 7.75 5.04 10.44
C SER A 82 6.69 3.97 10.70
N ARG A 83 5.55 4.35 11.29
CA ARG A 83 4.42 3.42 11.52
C ARG A 83 3.83 2.92 10.20
N TRP A 84 3.59 3.84 9.25
CA TRP A 84 3.02 3.48 7.96
C TRP A 84 3.98 2.69 7.06
N ALA A 85 5.28 3.01 7.10
CA ALA A 85 6.29 2.22 6.42
C ALA A 85 6.43 0.80 7.02
N SER A 86 6.23 0.65 8.33
CA SER A 86 6.19 -0.67 8.98
C SER A 86 4.95 -1.45 8.54
N TYR A 87 3.79 -0.80 8.55
CA TYR A 87 2.55 -1.38 8.04
C TYR A 87 2.67 -1.87 6.59
N TYR A 88 3.31 -1.10 5.69
CA TYR A 88 3.57 -1.54 4.32
C TYR A 88 4.34 -2.87 4.27
N ILE A 89 5.36 -3.03 5.12
CA ILE A 89 6.14 -4.28 5.20
C ILE A 89 5.28 -5.41 5.75
N ASP A 90 4.48 -5.16 6.79
CA ASP A 90 3.59 -6.17 7.37
C ASP A 90 2.59 -6.68 6.33
N VAL A 91 1.98 -5.79 5.53
CA VAL A 91 1.06 -6.19 4.45
C VAL A 91 1.77 -7.03 3.40
N ARG A 92 2.96 -6.62 2.93
CA ARG A 92 3.73 -7.39 1.94
C ARG A 92 4.07 -8.78 2.47
N ASP A 93 4.59 -8.87 3.68
CA ASP A 93 5.14 -10.12 4.18
C ASP A 93 4.01 -11.05 4.66
N ARG A 94 2.97 -10.51 5.29
CA ARG A 94 1.89 -11.30 5.90
C ARG A 94 0.72 -11.57 4.96
N LEU A 95 0.31 -10.59 4.14
CA LEU A 95 -0.80 -10.81 3.20
C LEU A 95 -0.32 -11.50 1.93
N HIS A 96 0.61 -10.89 1.21
CA HIS A 96 1.12 -11.45 -0.05
C HIS A 96 2.00 -12.69 0.18
N GLY A 97 2.95 -12.61 1.12
CA GLY A 97 3.83 -13.73 1.45
C GLY A 97 3.12 -14.84 2.23
N GLY A 98 2.66 -14.55 3.44
CA GLY A 98 2.13 -15.54 4.38
C GLY A 98 0.74 -16.08 4.01
N CYS A 99 -0.21 -15.19 3.72
CA CYS A 99 -1.58 -15.58 3.45
C CYS A 99 -1.76 -16.12 2.04
N PHE A 100 -1.53 -15.29 1.01
CA PHE A 100 -1.77 -15.66 -0.38
C PHE A 100 -0.82 -16.78 -0.87
N TYR A 101 0.50 -16.55 -0.84
CA TYR A 101 1.45 -17.58 -1.28
C TYR A 101 1.66 -18.71 -0.27
N GLY A 102 1.65 -18.39 1.02
CA GLY A 102 1.85 -19.38 2.08
C GLY A 102 0.60 -20.18 2.43
N LEU A 103 -0.55 -19.87 1.84
CA LEU A 103 -1.84 -20.54 2.05
C LEU A 103 -2.21 -20.67 3.54
N THR A 104 -1.83 -19.66 4.34
CA THR A 104 -2.07 -19.64 5.78
C THR A 104 -2.92 -18.42 6.14
N TYR A 105 -4.21 -18.63 6.36
CA TYR A 105 -5.11 -17.59 6.85
C TYR A 105 -5.46 -17.77 8.32
N GLU A 106 -5.22 -16.72 9.08
CA GLU A 106 -5.60 -16.59 10.48
C GLU A 106 -6.33 -15.25 10.65
N GLU A 107 -7.64 -15.29 10.91
CA GLU A 107 -8.52 -14.12 10.94
C GLU A 107 -7.95 -12.98 11.80
N VAL A 108 -7.56 -13.29 13.04
CA VAL A 108 -7.05 -12.30 14.02
C VAL A 108 -5.77 -11.63 13.56
N GLU A 109 -4.97 -12.31 12.75
CA GLU A 109 -3.64 -11.89 12.32
C GLU A 109 -3.68 -11.15 10.97
N HIS A 110 -4.59 -11.54 10.07
CA HIS A 110 -4.61 -11.05 8.68
C HIS A 110 -5.75 -10.07 8.41
N ARG A 111 -6.95 -10.30 8.98
CA ARG A 111 -8.11 -9.44 8.73
C ARG A 111 -7.85 -7.97 9.10
N PRO A 112 -7.24 -7.65 10.26
CA PRO A 112 -6.97 -6.25 10.61
C PRO A 112 -6.05 -5.54 9.61
N LEU A 113 -5.13 -6.26 8.96
CA LEU A 113 -4.26 -5.68 7.94
C LEU A 113 -5.05 -5.36 6.67
N MET A 114 -5.95 -6.24 6.24
CA MET A 114 -6.81 -5.99 5.07
C MET A 114 -7.75 -4.79 5.31
N ASP A 115 -8.39 -4.72 6.48
CA ASP A 115 -9.30 -3.63 6.82
C ASP A 115 -8.56 -2.28 6.87
N LYS A 116 -7.34 -2.27 7.43
CA LYS A 116 -6.48 -1.08 7.53
C LYS A 116 -5.91 -0.62 6.17
N ALA A 117 -5.98 -1.43 5.12
CA ALA A 117 -5.52 -1.04 3.78
C ALA A 117 -6.26 0.20 3.26
N ARG A 118 -7.54 0.34 3.62
CA ARG A 118 -8.34 1.52 3.26
C ARG A 118 -7.75 2.81 3.84
N GLU A 119 -7.39 2.80 5.13
CA GLU A 119 -6.79 3.96 5.79
C GLU A 119 -5.48 4.38 5.13
N TYR A 120 -4.64 3.41 4.75
CA TYR A 120 -3.37 3.67 4.09
C TYR A 120 -3.56 4.32 2.71
N VAL A 121 -4.49 3.80 1.89
CA VAL A 121 -4.78 4.37 0.57
C VAL A 121 -5.44 5.75 0.69
N ASP A 122 -6.36 5.94 1.65
CA ASP A 122 -6.99 7.22 1.93
C ASP A 122 -5.97 8.29 2.32
N LEU A 123 -5.01 7.91 3.18
CA LEU A 123 -3.90 8.78 3.56
C LEU A 123 -3.08 9.19 2.33
N ILE A 124 -2.66 8.25 1.50
CA ILE A 124 -1.85 8.55 0.32
C ILE A 124 -2.62 9.44 -0.67
N GLU A 125 -3.89 9.16 -0.91
CA GLU A 125 -4.73 10.00 -1.76
C GLU A 125 -4.80 11.43 -1.23
N LYS A 126 -4.96 11.61 0.08
CA LYS A 126 -4.96 12.93 0.70
C LYS A 126 -3.63 13.67 0.48
N LEU A 127 -2.50 13.00 0.70
CA LEU A 127 -1.17 13.58 0.52
C LEU A 127 -0.93 14.00 -0.94
N LEU A 128 -1.34 13.16 -1.90
CA LEU A 128 -1.22 13.47 -3.32
C LEU A 128 -2.10 14.66 -3.75
N LYS A 129 -3.33 14.76 -3.23
CA LYS A 129 -4.21 15.90 -3.49
C LYS A 129 -3.64 17.21 -2.94
N GLN A 130 -3.00 17.17 -1.77
CA GLN A 130 -2.34 18.34 -1.19
C GLN A 130 -1.17 18.79 -2.07
N HIS A 131 -0.35 17.84 -2.55
CA HIS A 131 0.77 18.13 -3.45
C HIS A 131 0.36 18.70 -4.81
N GLN A 132 -0.80 18.32 -5.35
CA GLN A 132 -1.32 18.88 -6.62
C GLN A 132 -1.93 20.29 -6.48
N GLY A 133 -2.25 20.71 -5.25
CA GLY A 133 -2.77 22.05 -4.95
C GLY A 133 -1.69 23.08 -4.62
N GLU A 134 -0.43 22.64 -4.51
CA GLU A 134 0.79 23.46 -4.39
C GLU A 134 1.39 23.77 -5.76
#